data_AF-Q9ZMW5-F1
#
_entry.id   AF-Q9ZMW5-F1
#
_cell.length_a   1.000
_cell.length_b   1.000
_cell.length_c   1.000
_cell.angle_alpha   90.00
_cell.angle_beta   90.00
_cell.angle_gamma   90.00
#
_symmetry.space_group_name_H-M   'P 1'
#
loop_
_entity.id
_entity.type
_entity.pdbx_description
1 polymer ?
#
loop_
_entity_poly.entity_id
_entity_poly.type
_entity_poly.pdbx_seq_one_letter_code
_entity_poly.pdbx_strand_id
1 'polypeptide(L)'
;METIEWNEEQRKAFQDLLREFVALIDAKVQEKKQMGKKPKIPKYASCQNGLNKFLAPWGYACKISLGTGLLSHEPSIAFCRQDILGEGFVNGEKPTPTKGFYLWFAYYWRNDLEKIDLCIGRSDEEDKKEECQKCLAYDKIIPNRNECYREL
;
A
#
# COMPACT_ATOMS: atom_id res chain seq x y z
N MET A 1 8.32 -8.47 -20.97
CA MET A 1 7.56 -7.33 -20.43
C MET A 1 8.42 -6.11 -20.73
N GLU A 2 7.92 -5.15 -21.49
CA GLU A 2 8.68 -3.92 -21.74
C GLU A 2 8.83 -3.15 -20.42
N THR A 3 10.02 -2.61 -20.18
CA THR A 3 10.26 -1.79 -19.00
C THR A 3 9.48 -0.49 -19.15
N ILE A 4 8.52 -0.27 -18.24
CA ILE A 4 7.81 1.00 -18.16
C ILE A 4 8.71 1.99 -17.42
N GLU A 5 9.15 3.03 -18.12
CA GLU A 5 9.89 4.14 -17.51
C GLU A 5 9.02 5.39 -17.43
N TRP A 6 8.85 5.90 -16.21
CA TRP A 6 8.20 7.20 -16.01
C TRP A 6 9.15 8.34 -16.34
N ASN A 7 8.61 9.37 -16.99
CA ASN A 7 9.31 10.64 -17.17
C ASN A 7 9.41 11.42 -15.84
N GLU A 8 10.17 12.52 -15.83
CA GLU A 8 10.40 13.33 -14.63
C GLU A 8 9.10 13.87 -14.02
N GLU A 9 8.16 14.33 -14.85
CA GLU A 9 6.88 14.87 -14.39
C GLU A 9 6.03 13.79 -13.71
N GLN A 10 5.97 12.59 -14.28
CA GLN A 10 5.25 11.44 -13.73
C GLN A 10 5.88 10.99 -12.40
N ARG A 11 7.21 10.89 -12.34
CA ARG A 11 7.93 10.57 -11.09
C ARG A 11 7.63 11.61 -10.02
N LYS A 12 7.68 12.90 -10.38
CA LYS A 12 7.37 14.00 -9.46
C LYS A 12 5.93 13.95 -8.98
N ALA A 13 4.96 13.73 -9.88
CA ALA A 13 3.55 13.62 -9.53
C ALA A 13 3.28 12.46 -8.56
N PHE A 14 3.89 11.30 -8.79
CA PHE A 14 3.77 10.17 -7.87
C PHE A 14 4.40 10.48 -6.50
N GLN A 15 5.60 11.06 -6.48
CA GLN A 15 6.26 11.46 -5.24
C GLN A 15 5.45 12.50 -4.45
N ASP A 16 4.82 13.45 -5.12
CA ASP A 16 3.98 14.46 -4.48
C ASP A 16 2.73 13.83 -3.82
N LEU A 17 2.15 12.79 -4.44
CA LEU A 17 1.07 12.00 -3.83
C LEU A 17 1.53 11.20 -2.61
N LEU A 18 2.74 10.63 -2.65
CA LEU A 18 3.32 9.95 -1.48
C LEU A 18 3.63 10.95 -0.34
N ARG A 19 4.10 12.17 -0.67
CA ARG A 19 4.29 13.24 0.31
C ARG A 19 2.97 13.70 0.93
N GLU A 20 1.90 13.78 0.14
CA GLU A 20 0.56 14.07 0.66
C GLU A 20 0.13 12.98 1.66
N PHE A 21 0.35 11.70 1.34
CA PHE A 21 0.09 10.61 2.28
C PHE A 21 0.87 10.77 3.59
N VAL A 22 2.19 11.00 3.52
CA VAL A 22 3.03 11.21 4.71
C VAL A 22 2.55 12.41 5.54
N ALA A 23 2.28 13.54 4.90
CA ALA A 23 1.78 14.75 5.57
C ALA A 23 0.43 14.51 6.27
N LEU A 24 -0.44 13.68 5.68
CA LEU A 24 -1.69 13.27 6.31
C LEU A 24 -1.45 12.43 7.58
N ILE A 25 -0.48 11.52 7.56
CA ILE A 25 -0.11 10.74 8.75
C ILE A 25 0.48 11.63 9.83
N ASP A 26 1.44 12.49 9.49
CA ASP A 26 2.09 13.38 10.44
C ASP A 26 1.08 14.33 11.10
N ALA A 27 0.17 14.92 10.31
CA ALA A 27 -0.91 15.75 10.85
C ALA A 27 -1.79 14.97 11.85
N LYS A 28 -2.06 13.68 11.59
CA LYS A 28 -2.83 12.82 12.49
C LYS A 28 -2.09 12.48 13.78
N VAL A 29 -0.79 12.24 13.69
CA VAL A 29 0.08 12.04 14.85
C VAL A 29 0.07 13.29 15.74
N GLN A 30 0.15 14.48 15.15
CA GLN A 30 0.11 15.74 15.90
C GLN A 30 -1.26 16.01 16.53
N GLU A 31 -2.36 15.79 15.79
CA GLU A 31 -3.73 15.90 16.33
C GLU A 31 -3.93 14.99 17.54
N LYS A 32 -3.42 13.75 17.47
CA LYS A 32 -3.44 12.80 18.60
C LYS A 32 -2.68 13.34 19.81
N LYS A 33 -1.46 13.86 19.63
CA LYS A 33 -0.64 14.42 20.71
C LYS A 33 -1.33 15.60 21.41
N GLN A 34 -2.02 16.46 20.64
CA GLN A 34 -2.69 17.64 21.17
C GLN A 34 -4.02 17.35 21.87
N MET A 35 -4.85 16.46 21.29
CA MET A 35 -6.24 16.28 21.75
C MET A 35 -6.45 15.10 22.69
N GLY A 36 -5.50 14.16 22.80
CA GLY A 36 -5.67 12.94 23.61
C GLY A 36 -6.86 12.06 23.19
N LYS A 37 -7.43 12.29 22.00
CA LYS A 37 -8.65 11.65 21.48
C LYS A 37 -8.42 11.15 20.06
N LYS A 38 -9.29 10.23 19.61
CA LYS A 38 -9.23 9.68 18.25
C LYS A 38 -9.40 10.81 17.21
N PRO A 39 -8.46 10.98 16.26
CA PRO A 39 -8.52 12.06 15.28
C PRO A 39 -9.79 12.05 14.42
N LYS A 40 -10.36 13.22 14.10
CA LYS A 40 -11.53 13.32 13.19
C LYS A 40 -11.07 13.19 11.74
N ILE A 41 -11.64 12.26 10.99
CA ILE A 41 -11.27 11.92 9.60
C ILE A 41 -11.83 12.98 8.62
N PRO A 42 -11.01 13.60 7.72
CA PRO A 42 -11.61 14.03 6.45
C PRO A 42 -10.75 13.97 5.18
N LYS A 43 -9.47 13.54 5.14
CA LYS A 43 -8.64 13.80 3.93
C LYS A 43 -7.93 12.62 3.26
N TYR A 44 -8.02 11.38 3.76
CA TYR A 44 -7.39 10.25 3.06
C TYR A 44 -8.13 9.82 1.78
N ALA A 45 -9.44 10.08 1.68
CA ALA A 45 -10.20 9.74 0.48
C ALA A 45 -9.70 10.53 -0.74
N SER A 46 -9.35 11.80 -0.55
CA SER A 46 -8.76 12.63 -1.62
C SER A 46 -7.40 12.10 -2.07
N CYS A 47 -6.49 11.85 -1.12
CA CYS A 47 -5.16 11.28 -1.41
C CYS A 47 -5.25 9.92 -2.11
N GLN A 48 -6.11 9.00 -1.62
CA GLN A 48 -6.32 7.70 -2.26
C GLN A 48 -6.91 7.84 -3.67
N ASN A 49 -7.85 8.76 -3.88
CA ASN A 49 -8.43 9.01 -5.20
C ASN A 49 -7.38 9.58 -6.16
N GLY A 50 -6.50 10.48 -5.68
CA GLY A 50 -5.37 11.00 -6.45
C GLY A 50 -4.41 9.89 -6.88
N LEU A 51 -4.03 9.02 -5.96
CA LEU A 51 -3.21 7.83 -6.24
C LEU A 51 -3.89 6.90 -7.24
N ASN A 52 -5.17 6.55 -7.03
CA ASN A 52 -5.90 5.68 -7.96
C ASN A 52 -6.02 6.28 -9.36
N LYS A 53 -6.24 7.60 -9.48
CA LYS A 53 -6.29 8.27 -10.77
C LYS A 53 -4.95 8.23 -11.49
N PHE A 54 -3.85 8.43 -10.76
CA PHE A 54 -2.50 8.35 -11.31
C PHE A 54 -2.12 6.92 -11.73
N LEU A 55 -2.54 5.92 -10.96
CA LEU A 55 -2.17 4.50 -11.13
C LEU A 55 -3.00 3.76 -12.17
N ALA A 56 -4.22 4.20 -12.47
CA ALA A 56 -5.14 3.52 -13.38
C ALA A 56 -4.54 3.25 -14.79
N PRO A 57 -3.84 4.20 -15.44
CA PRO A 57 -3.18 3.94 -16.74
C PRO A 57 -2.10 2.84 -16.67
N TRP A 58 -1.56 2.58 -15.50
CA TRP A 58 -0.52 1.58 -15.25
C TRP A 58 -1.09 0.23 -14.78
N GLY A 59 -2.43 0.09 -14.73
CA GLY A 59 -3.10 -1.14 -14.33
C GLY A 59 -3.03 -1.41 -12.83
N TYR A 60 -2.90 -0.39 -11.98
CA TYR A 60 -2.88 -0.54 -10.53
C TYR A 60 -4.04 0.20 -9.86
N ALA A 61 -4.50 -0.36 -8.75
CA ALA A 61 -5.41 0.26 -7.79
C ALA A 61 -4.79 0.19 -6.39
N CYS A 62 -5.12 1.14 -5.53
CA CYS A 62 -4.54 1.26 -4.20
C CYS A 62 -5.59 1.36 -3.09
N LYS A 63 -5.14 0.98 -1.89
CA LYS A 63 -5.87 1.13 -0.64
C LYS A 63 -4.93 1.72 0.41
N ILE A 64 -5.33 2.86 0.97
CA ILE A 64 -4.67 3.42 2.15
C ILE A 64 -5.22 2.73 3.41
N SER A 65 -4.31 2.30 4.27
CA SER A 65 -4.56 1.78 5.61
C SER A 65 -3.90 2.67 6.64
N LEU A 66 -4.58 2.92 7.76
CA LEU A 66 -4.05 3.71 8.87
C LEU A 66 -3.45 2.84 9.98
N GLY A 67 -3.33 1.52 9.77
CA GLY A 67 -2.76 0.61 10.79
C GLY A 67 -3.63 0.48 12.06
N THR A 68 -4.94 0.69 11.94
CA THR A 68 -5.98 0.64 13.01
C THR A 68 -5.79 1.60 14.21
N GLY A 69 -6.89 1.80 14.95
CA GLY A 69 -6.91 2.55 16.23
C GLY A 69 -6.29 3.95 16.18
N LEU A 70 -5.28 4.16 17.00
CA LEU A 70 -4.54 5.42 17.18
C LEU A 70 -3.24 5.46 16.34
N LEU A 71 -3.28 4.91 15.12
CA LEU A 71 -2.09 4.55 14.32
C LEU A 71 -1.25 3.52 15.10
N SER A 72 -1.92 2.50 15.63
CA SER A 72 -1.30 1.47 16.48
C SER A 72 -0.33 0.58 15.70
N HIS A 73 -0.60 0.38 14.41
CA HIS A 73 0.28 -0.27 13.44
C HIS A 73 0.70 0.72 12.35
N GLU A 74 1.61 0.28 11.48
CA GLU A 74 2.21 1.06 10.40
C GLU A 74 1.16 1.52 9.39
N PRO A 75 0.91 2.84 9.28
CA PRO A 75 0.13 3.39 8.18
C PRO A 75 0.77 3.01 6.86
N SER A 76 -0.04 2.61 5.90
CA SER A 76 0.48 2.01 4.68
C SER A 76 -0.43 2.20 3.48
N ILE A 77 0.12 1.95 2.30
CA ILE A 77 -0.57 1.89 1.03
C ILE A 77 -0.32 0.51 0.44
N ALA A 78 -1.39 -0.22 0.16
CA ALA A 78 -1.33 -1.42 -0.66
C ALA A 78 -1.64 -1.05 -2.11
N PHE A 79 -0.76 -1.44 -3.04
CA PHE A 79 -0.96 -1.33 -4.48
C PHE A 79 -1.20 -2.73 -5.06
N CYS A 80 -2.37 -2.93 -5.66
CA CYS A 80 -2.77 -4.18 -6.29
C CYS A 80 -2.89 -3.97 -7.80
N ARG A 81 -2.48 -4.96 -8.58
CA ARG A 81 -2.77 -4.98 -10.02
C ARG A 81 -4.28 -5.14 -10.24
N GLN A 82 -4.83 -4.37 -11.17
CA GLN A 82 -6.26 -4.37 -11.47
C GLN A 82 -6.73 -5.66 -12.15
N ASP A 83 -5.88 -6.28 -12.96
CA ASP A 83 -6.22 -7.48 -13.74
C ASP A 83 -6.27 -8.78 -12.91
N ILE A 84 -5.94 -8.69 -11.62
CA ILE A 84 -6.10 -9.78 -10.66
C ILE A 84 -7.10 -9.43 -9.55
N LEU A 85 -7.83 -8.31 -9.66
CA LEU A 85 -8.93 -7.96 -8.75
C LEU A 85 -10.25 -8.49 -9.31
N GLY A 86 -11.03 -9.18 -8.48
CA GLY A 86 -12.39 -9.57 -8.85
C GLY A 86 -12.90 -10.78 -8.07
N GLU A 87 -14.15 -11.13 -8.32
CA GLU A 87 -14.70 -12.40 -7.85
C GLU A 87 -13.96 -13.57 -8.53
N GLY A 88 -13.61 -14.60 -7.74
CA GLY A 88 -12.87 -15.76 -8.23
C GLY A 88 -11.35 -15.56 -8.38
N PHE A 89 -10.83 -14.34 -8.19
CA PHE A 89 -9.39 -14.09 -8.12
C PHE A 89 -8.86 -14.18 -6.68
N VAL A 90 -7.54 -14.38 -6.56
CA VAL A 90 -6.84 -14.42 -5.27
C VAL A 90 -6.96 -13.08 -4.54
N ASN A 91 -6.84 -11.97 -5.26
CA ASN A 91 -7.21 -10.67 -4.72
C ASN A 91 -8.73 -10.49 -4.86
N GLY A 92 -9.38 -9.99 -3.81
CA GLY A 92 -10.81 -9.71 -3.86
C GLY A 92 -11.17 -8.54 -4.78
N GLU A 93 -12.45 -8.18 -4.82
CA GLU A 93 -12.99 -7.09 -5.65
C GLU A 93 -12.31 -5.73 -5.44
N LYS A 94 -11.78 -5.49 -4.24
CA LYS A 94 -11.16 -4.22 -3.85
C LYS A 94 -9.74 -4.45 -3.35
N PRO A 95 -8.81 -3.51 -3.62
CA PRO A 95 -7.47 -3.58 -3.06
C PRO A 95 -7.54 -3.56 -1.53
N THR A 96 -6.73 -4.41 -0.90
CA THR A 96 -6.62 -4.50 0.56
C THR A 96 -5.24 -5.02 0.94
N PRO A 97 -4.62 -4.53 2.04
CA PRO A 97 -3.34 -5.03 2.53
C PRO A 97 -3.43 -6.40 3.23
N THR A 98 -4.55 -7.12 3.12
CA THR A 98 -4.80 -8.36 3.88
C THR A 98 -5.23 -9.55 3.02
N LYS A 99 -5.37 -9.34 1.71
CA LYS A 99 -5.83 -10.38 0.79
C LYS A 99 -5.19 -10.23 -0.59
N GLY A 100 -4.64 -11.34 -1.07
CA GLY A 100 -3.99 -11.47 -2.36
C GLY A 100 -2.59 -10.88 -2.39
N PHE A 101 -2.10 -10.58 -3.58
CA PHE A 101 -0.77 -10.02 -3.80
C PHE A 101 -0.79 -8.51 -3.88
N TYR A 102 0.20 -7.84 -3.30
CA TYR A 102 0.29 -6.38 -3.31
C TYR A 102 1.72 -5.89 -3.17
N LEU A 103 2.01 -4.71 -3.73
CA LEU A 103 3.14 -3.91 -3.25
C LEU A 103 2.67 -3.17 -2.00
N TRP A 104 3.48 -3.16 -0.95
CA TRP A 104 3.15 -2.52 0.31
C TRP A 104 4.18 -1.44 0.60
N PHE A 105 3.69 -0.20 0.72
CA PHE A 105 4.47 0.95 1.17
C PHE A 105 4.01 1.28 2.58
N ALA A 106 4.87 1.13 3.58
CA ALA A 106 4.56 1.51 4.96
C ALA A 106 5.35 2.74 5.38
N TYR A 107 4.75 3.57 6.22
CA TYR A 107 5.38 4.76 6.78
C TYR A 107 5.48 4.65 8.30
N TYR A 108 6.70 4.43 8.80
CA TYR A 108 6.97 4.27 10.22
C TYR A 108 7.19 5.63 10.89
N TRP A 109 6.12 6.21 11.43
CA TRP A 109 6.14 7.57 12.00
C TRP A 109 6.72 7.66 13.42
N ARG A 110 6.99 6.53 14.09
CA ARG A 110 7.36 6.49 15.52
C ARG A 110 8.85 6.65 15.80
N ASN A 111 9.70 6.34 14.82
CA ASN A 111 11.15 6.40 14.95
C ASN A 111 11.73 7.21 13.78
N ASP A 112 12.80 7.95 14.04
CA ASP A 112 13.47 8.77 13.03
C ASP A 112 14.45 7.96 12.15
N LEU A 113 14.78 6.72 12.56
CA LEU A 113 15.80 5.87 11.91
C LEU A 113 15.29 5.13 10.66
N GLU A 114 14.06 4.65 10.68
CA GLU A 114 13.42 3.95 9.57
C GLU A 114 12.11 4.65 9.29
N LYS A 115 11.98 5.26 8.10
CA LYS A 115 10.77 6.02 7.75
C LYS A 115 9.84 5.24 6.85
N ILE A 116 10.37 4.39 5.98
CA ILE A 116 9.60 3.78 4.89
C ILE A 116 10.03 2.33 4.70
N ASP A 117 9.05 1.44 4.65
CA ASP A 117 9.25 0.06 4.17
C ASP A 117 8.59 -0.12 2.81
N LEU A 118 9.27 -0.84 1.92
CA LEU A 118 8.72 -1.25 0.63
C LEU A 118 8.87 -2.76 0.47
N CYS A 119 7.76 -3.49 0.44
CA CYS A 119 7.78 -4.93 0.25
C CYS A 119 6.79 -5.41 -0.81
N ILE A 120 7.03 -6.61 -1.31
CA ILE A 120 6.06 -7.37 -2.10
C ILE A 120 5.37 -8.31 -1.12
N GLY A 121 4.11 -8.03 -0.81
CA GLY A 121 3.31 -8.78 0.15
C GLY A 121 2.33 -9.76 -0.50
N ARG A 122 1.85 -10.68 0.33
CA ARG A 122 0.73 -11.59 0.04
C ARG A 122 -0.16 -11.73 1.27
N SER A 123 -1.34 -12.33 1.15
CA SER A 123 -2.16 -12.71 2.32
C SER A 123 -1.33 -13.46 3.36
N ASP A 124 -1.42 -13.05 4.63
CA ASP A 124 -0.67 -13.68 5.74
C ASP A 124 -1.45 -14.78 6.47
N GLU A 125 -2.78 -14.73 6.44
CA GLU A 125 -3.62 -15.81 7.01
C GLU A 125 -3.35 -17.12 6.27
N GLU A 126 -3.19 -18.22 7.01
CA GLU A 126 -2.68 -19.50 6.50
C GLU A 126 -3.52 -20.04 5.33
N ASP A 127 -4.84 -20.06 5.45
CA ASP A 127 -5.74 -20.50 4.38
C ASP A 127 -5.60 -19.62 3.11
N LYS A 128 -5.50 -18.30 3.29
CA LYS A 128 -5.38 -17.33 2.19
C LYS A 128 -3.97 -17.35 1.57
N LYS A 129 -2.95 -17.71 2.35
CA LYS A 129 -1.58 -17.92 1.89
C LYS A 129 -1.52 -19.13 0.96
N GLU A 130 -2.16 -20.25 1.34
CA GLU A 130 -2.25 -21.42 0.48
C GLU A 130 -2.95 -21.11 -0.84
N GLU A 131 -4.04 -20.33 -0.80
CA GLU A 131 -4.71 -19.86 -2.02
C GLU A 131 -3.77 -19.04 -2.92
N CYS A 132 -2.95 -18.15 -2.34
CA CYS A 132 -1.95 -17.42 -3.10
C CYS A 132 -0.93 -18.37 -3.75
N GLN A 133 -0.42 -19.37 -3.00
CA GLN A 133 0.58 -20.31 -3.49
C GLN A 133 0.10 -21.20 -4.63
N LYS A 134 -1.22 -21.45 -4.73
CA LYS A 134 -1.85 -22.16 -5.85
C LYS A 134 -1.96 -21.31 -7.12
N CYS A 135 -1.75 -19.99 -7.02
CA CYS A 135 -1.83 -19.10 -8.16
C CYS A 135 -0.65 -19.30 -9.12
N LEU A 136 -0.93 -19.47 -10.41
CA LEU A 136 0.10 -19.57 -11.46
C LEU A 136 1.01 -18.34 -11.55
N ALA A 137 0.56 -17.19 -11.04
CA ALA A 137 1.34 -15.97 -10.99
C ALA A 137 2.27 -15.87 -9.76
N TYR A 138 2.15 -16.76 -8.77
CA TYR A 138 2.89 -16.67 -7.50
C TYR A 138 4.40 -16.55 -7.73
N ASP A 139 5.00 -17.48 -8.47
CA ASP A 139 6.45 -17.51 -8.69
C ASP A 139 6.93 -16.34 -9.59
N LYS A 140 6.01 -15.68 -10.32
CA LYS A 140 6.31 -14.47 -11.10
C LYS A 140 6.28 -13.21 -10.23
N ILE A 141 5.37 -13.16 -9.25
CA ILE A 141 5.19 -12.01 -8.36
C ILE A 141 6.20 -12.07 -7.20
N ILE A 142 6.41 -13.26 -6.64
CA ILE A 142 7.34 -13.53 -5.55
C ILE A 142 8.42 -14.47 -6.11
N PRO A 143 9.41 -13.93 -6.85
CA PRO A 143 10.46 -14.75 -7.44
C PRO A 143 11.24 -15.49 -6.35
N ASN A 144 11.55 -16.76 -6.61
CA ASN A 144 12.23 -17.67 -5.68
C ASN A 144 11.50 -17.87 -4.34
N ARG A 145 10.20 -17.53 -4.26
CA ARG A 145 9.43 -17.50 -3.00
C ARG A 145 10.09 -16.67 -1.91
N ASN A 146 10.95 -15.75 -2.32
CA ASN A 146 11.62 -14.84 -1.41
C ASN A 146 10.65 -13.70 -1.13
N GLU A 147 9.90 -13.85 -0.04
CA GLU A 147 9.03 -12.82 0.52
C GLU A 147 9.93 -11.70 1.06
N CYS A 148 10.53 -10.92 0.16
CA CYS A 148 11.50 -9.91 0.52
C CYS A 148 10.80 -8.71 1.16
N TYR A 149 10.98 -8.59 2.48
CA TYR A 149 11.32 -7.32 3.09
C TYR A 149 12.56 -6.79 2.37
N ARG A 150 12.43 -5.67 1.65
CA ARG A 150 13.58 -4.90 1.20
C ARG A 150 13.59 -3.66 2.09
N GLU A 151 14.28 -3.75 3.22
CA GLU A 151 14.71 -2.56 3.95
C GLU A 151 15.55 -1.73 2.97
N LEU A 152 15.14 -0.47 2.75
CA LEU A 152 15.85 0.50 1.88
C LEU A 152 16.64 1.48 2.74
#